data_AF-A0A7C8M7D7-F1
#
_entry.id   AF-A0A7C8M7D7-F1
#
_cell.length_a   1.000
_cell.length_b   1.000
_cell.length_c   1.000
_cell.angle_alpha   90.00
_cell.angle_beta   90.00
_cell.angle_gamma   90.00
#
_symmetry.space_group_name_H-M   'P 1'
#
loop_
_entity.id
_entity.type
_entity.pdbx_description
1 polymer ?
#
loop_
_entity_poly.entity_id
_entity_poly.type
_entity_poly.pdbx_seq_one_letter_code
_entity_poly.pdbx_strand_id
1 'polypeptide(L)'
;MDIPKGTQSGEVFRMKGYGLPNLGYGAPQGDLMVEVIVRTPIKLSKRQEELLQEFADLEEEKPFSKVKKMFKKAGKAMGVD
;
A
#
# COMPACT_ATOMS: atom_id res chain seq x y z
N MET A 1 0.53 -0.20 19.38
CA MET A 1 0.15 -0.98 18.19
C MET A 1 1.20 -0.68 17.15
N ASP A 2 2.01 -1.68 16.84
CA ASP A 2 2.98 -1.58 15.76
C ASP A 2 2.34 -2.13 14.50
N ILE A 3 2.52 -1.45 13.36
CA ILE A 3 1.97 -1.89 12.06
C ILE A 3 3.11 -2.61 11.31
N PRO A 4 3.03 -3.94 11.11
CA PRO A 4 4.08 -4.68 10.42
C PRO A 4 4.28 -4.19 8.98
N LYS A 5 5.52 -4.31 8.48
CA LYS A 5 5.81 -4.07 7.05
C LYS A 5 4.97 -5.03 6.20
N GLY A 6 4.34 -4.51 5.16
CA GLY A 6 3.47 -5.30 4.28
C GLY A 6 2.03 -5.46 4.75
N THR A 7 1.62 -4.80 5.85
CA THR A 7 0.21 -4.71 6.26
C THR A 7 -0.66 -4.23 5.10
N GLN A 8 -1.75 -4.93 4.84
CA GLN A 8 -2.65 -4.61 3.73
C GLN A 8 -3.81 -3.72 4.20
N SER A 9 -4.36 -2.93 3.28
CA SER A 9 -5.60 -2.19 3.57
C SER A 9 -6.75 -3.18 3.82
N GLY A 10 -7.58 -2.89 4.82
CA GLY A 10 -8.66 -3.77 5.28
C GLY A 10 -8.22 -4.78 6.34
N GLU A 11 -6.93 -4.90 6.64
CA GLU A 11 -6.44 -5.76 7.72
C GLU A 11 -6.90 -5.22 9.08
N VAL A 12 -7.36 -6.12 9.96
CA VAL A 12 -7.93 -5.76 11.26
C VAL A 12 -7.03 -6.25 12.39
N PHE A 13 -6.56 -5.31 13.21
CA PHE A 13 -5.77 -5.59 14.40
C PHE A 13 -6.65 -5.56 15.65
N ARG A 14 -6.43 -6.51 16.54
CA ARG A 14 -7.11 -6.59 17.84
C ARG A 14 -6.25 -5.95 18.92
N MET A 15 -6.77 -4.90 19.54
CA MET A 15 -6.21 -4.28 20.74
C MET A 15 -6.94 -4.79 21.98
N LYS A 16 -6.32 -5.78 22.64
CA LYS A 16 -6.91 -6.45 23.81
C LYS A 16 -7.08 -5.48 24.99
N GLY A 17 -8.28 -5.40 25.56
CA GLY A 17 -8.59 -4.56 26.72
C GLY A 17 -8.80 -3.07 26.41
N TYR A 18 -8.79 -2.67 25.14
CA TYR A 18 -9.03 -1.27 24.73
C TYR A 18 -10.50 -0.99 24.33
N GLY A 19 -11.37 -1.98 24.46
CA GLY A 19 -12.80 -1.83 24.21
C GLY A 19 -13.55 -1.26 25.42
N LEU A 20 -14.87 -1.22 25.31
CA LEU A 20 -15.72 -0.65 26.35
C LEU A 20 -15.64 -1.44 27.66
N PRO A 21 -15.81 -0.77 28.81
CA PRO A 21 -15.98 -1.45 30.09
C PRO A 21 -17.28 -2.28 30.07
N ASN A 22 -17.21 -3.48 30.63
CA ASN A 22 -18.38 -4.32 30.82
C ASN A 22 -19.15 -3.90 32.07
N LEU A 23 -20.48 -4.04 32.04
CA LEU A 23 -21.38 -3.56 33.10
C LEU A 23 -21.33 -4.40 34.40
N GLY A 24 -20.67 -5.57 34.38
CA GLY A 24 -20.53 -6.45 35.54
C GLY A 24 -19.34 -6.09 36.43
N TYR A 25 -19.51 -6.16 37.75
CA TYR A 25 -18.41 -5.97 38.71
C TYR A 25 -17.28 -6.99 38.43
N GLY A 26 -16.06 -6.49 38.21
CA GLY A 26 -14.89 -7.31 37.89
C GLY A 26 -14.85 -7.89 36.48
N ALA A 27 -15.78 -7.54 35.60
CA ALA A 27 -15.76 -8.00 34.21
C ALA A 27 -14.59 -7.33 33.45
N PRO A 28 -13.81 -8.10 32.65
CA PRO A 28 -12.72 -7.54 31.86
C PRO A 28 -13.27 -6.55 30.83
N GLN A 29 -12.49 -5.54 30.46
CA GLN A 29 -12.84 -4.67 29.34
C GLN A 29 -12.93 -5.46 28.03
N GLY A 30 -13.76 -4.98 27.11
CA GLY A 30 -13.80 -5.49 25.75
C GLY A 30 -12.51 -5.20 24.97
N ASP A 31 -12.49 -5.58 23.70
CA ASP A 31 -11.36 -5.33 22.80
C ASP A 31 -11.73 -4.29 21.75
N LEU A 32 -10.74 -3.51 21.31
CA LEU A 32 -10.88 -2.60 20.18
C LEU A 32 -10.37 -3.28 18.91
N MET A 33 -11.20 -3.32 17.88
CA MET A 33 -10.83 -3.81 16.55
C MET A 33 -10.49 -2.61 15.67
N VAL A 34 -9.26 -2.58 15.14
CA VAL A 34 -8.73 -1.48 14.34
C VAL A 34 -8.54 -1.96 12.91
N GLU A 35 -9.33 -1.44 11.98
CA GLU A 35 -9.15 -1.66 10.55
C GLU A 35 -8.15 -0.65 9.98
N VAL A 36 -7.15 -1.13 9.25
CA VAL A 36 -6.14 -0.28 8.59
C VAL A 36 -6.63 0.14 7.22
N ILE A 37 -6.59 1.44 6.94
CA ILE A 37 -6.94 1.99 5.62
C ILE A 37 -5.71 2.67 5.02
N VAL A 38 -5.21 2.13 3.91
CA VAL A 38 -4.14 2.78 3.13
C VAL A 38 -4.75 3.84 2.23
N ARG A 39 -4.39 5.10 2.46
CA ARG A 39 -4.88 6.22 1.64
C ARG A 39 -3.91 6.55 0.53
N THR A 40 -4.34 6.37 -0.72
CA THR A 40 -3.57 6.76 -1.91
C THR A 40 -3.59 8.29 -2.08
N PRO A 41 -2.43 8.96 -2.16
CA PRO A 41 -2.36 10.40 -2.35
C PRO A 41 -2.84 10.81 -3.77
N ILE A 42 -3.56 11.93 -3.85
CA ILE A 42 -4.14 12.46 -5.11
C ILE A 42 -3.38 13.64 -5.72
N LYS A 43 -2.52 14.30 -4.93
CA LYS A 43 -1.69 15.43 -5.37
C LYS A 43 -0.26 15.11 -4.99
N LEU A 44 0.63 15.12 -5.98
CA LEU A 44 2.04 14.80 -5.81
C LEU A 44 2.89 15.99 -6.22
N SER A 45 3.94 16.23 -5.44
CA SER A 45 5.06 17.07 -5.84
C SER A 45 5.99 16.29 -6.76
N LYS A 46 6.81 16.99 -7.54
CA LYS A 46 7.79 16.37 -8.45
C LYS A 46 8.67 15.33 -7.75
N ARG A 47 9.16 15.64 -6.54
CA ARG A 47 10.01 14.71 -5.78
C ARG A 47 9.27 13.43 -5.36
N GLN A 48 7.98 13.51 -5.06
CA GLN A 48 7.18 12.33 -4.71
C GLN A 48 6.95 11.42 -5.92
N GLU A 49 6.75 11.99 -7.11
CA GLU A 49 6.65 11.22 -8.35
C GLU A 49 7.95 10.50 -8.69
N GLU A 50 9.11 11.17 -8.54
CA GLU A 50 10.43 10.56 -8.74
C GLU A 50 10.63 9.33 -7.84
N LEU A 51 10.29 9.43 -6.55
CA LEU A 51 10.41 8.31 -5.60
C LEU A 51 9.49 7.14 -5.96
N LEU A 52 8.28 7.41 -6.46
CA LEU A 52 7.36 6.36 -6.90
C LEU A 52 7.87 5.66 -8.17
N GLN A 53 8.52 6.39 -9.08
CA GLN A 53 9.15 5.80 -10.27
C GLN A 53 10.34 4.92 -9.89
N GLU A 54 11.22 5.40 -9.02
CA GLU A 54 12.35 4.61 -8.51
C GLU A 54 11.87 3.35 -7.79
N PHE A 55 10.84 3.47 -6.94
CA PHE A 55 10.20 2.32 -6.30
C PHE A 55 9.65 1.32 -7.32
N ALA A 56 9.00 1.79 -8.39
CA ALA A 56 8.46 0.93 -9.43
C ALA A 56 9.56 0.21 -10.25
N ASP A 57 10.73 0.82 -10.44
CA ASP A 57 11.88 0.20 -11.11
C ASP A 57 12.53 -0.88 -10.25
N LEU A 58 12.47 -0.75 -8.91
CA LEU A 58 12.99 -1.73 -7.95
C LEU A 58 12.08 -2.96 -7.77
N GLU A 59 10.78 -2.87 -8.06
CA GLU A 59 9.89 -4.03 -8.00
C GLU A 59 10.12 -4.96 -9.21
N GLU A 60 10.73 -6.13 -8.98
CA GLU A 60 11.28 -7.03 -10.01
C GLU A 60 10.27 -7.72 -10.95
N GLU A 61 8.96 -7.50 -10.83
CA GLU A 61 7.99 -8.11 -11.74
C GLU A 61 6.88 -7.15 -12.15
N LYS A 62 7.08 -6.29 -13.17
CA LYS A 62 5.94 -5.58 -13.80
C LYS A 62 5.91 -5.55 -15.34
N PRO A 63 4.70 -5.79 -15.93
CA PRO A 63 4.42 -5.77 -17.37
C PRO A 63 4.85 -4.49 -18.09
N PHE A 64 4.90 -3.35 -17.39
CA PHE A 64 5.24 -2.06 -17.97
C PHE A 64 6.66 -2.00 -18.55
N SER A 65 7.63 -2.72 -17.97
CA SER A 65 8.97 -2.83 -18.54
C SER A 65 8.95 -3.64 -19.85
N LYS A 66 8.13 -4.70 -19.92
CA LYS A 66 7.87 -5.47 -21.15
C LYS A 66 7.13 -4.63 -22.19
N VAL A 67 6.13 -3.87 -21.79
CA VAL A 67 5.34 -2.98 -22.66
C VAL A 67 6.23 -1.86 -23.22
N LYS A 68 7.07 -1.22 -22.38
CA LYS A 68 8.06 -0.22 -22.82
C LYS A 68 9.09 -0.83 -23.77
N LYS A 69 9.57 -2.05 -23.51
CA LYS A 69 10.43 -2.81 -24.45
C LYS A 69 9.71 -3.16 -25.76
N MET A 70 8.42 -3.52 -25.71
CA MET A 70 7.59 -3.81 -26.89
C MET A 70 7.36 -2.56 -27.74
N PHE A 71 6.98 -1.43 -27.14
CA PHE A 71 6.81 -0.16 -27.87
C PHE A 71 8.13 0.32 -28.48
N LYS A 72 9.25 0.20 -27.75
CA LYS A 72 10.58 0.53 -28.29
C LYS A 72 10.98 -0.36 -29.47
N LYS A 73 10.59 -1.64 -29.45
CA LYS A 73 10.80 -2.57 -30.58
C LYS A 73 9.90 -2.25 -31.77
N ALA A 74 8.65 -1.89 -31.52
CA ALA A 74 7.68 -1.51 -32.55
C ALA A 74 8.06 -0.20 -33.25
N GLY A 75 8.45 0.85 -32.51
CA GLY A 75 8.93 2.11 -33.09
C GLY A 75 10.16 1.91 -33.97
N LYS A 76 11.12 1.09 -33.52
CA LYS A 76 12.32 0.74 -34.29
C LYS A 76 12.02 -0.06 -35.57
N ALA A 77 10.96 -0.85 -35.59
CA ALA A 77 10.51 -1.59 -36.77
C ALA A 77 9.66 -0.73 -37.74
N MET A 78 9.03 0.34 -37.24
CA MET A 78 8.20 1.25 -38.02
C MET A 78 8.92 2.51 -38.50
N GLY A 79 10.21 2.70 -38.18
CA GLY A 79 11.02 3.80 -38.72
C GLY A 79 10.61 5.20 -38.23
N VAL A 80 9.99 5.29 -37.05
CA VAL A 80 9.67 6.56 -36.40
C VAL A 80 10.71 6.78 -35.29
N ASP A 81 11.70 7.62 -35.57
CA ASP A 81 12.71 8.05 -34.59
C ASP A 81 12.11 8.96 -33.50
#